data_AF-R6C318-F1
#
_entry.id   AF-R6C318-F1
#
_cell.length_a   1.000
_cell.length_b   1.000
_cell.length_c   1.000
_cell.angle_alpha   90.00
_cell.angle_beta   90.00
_cell.angle_gamma   90.00
#
_symmetry.space_group_name_H-M   'P 1'
#
loop_
_entity.id
_entity.type
_entity.pdbx_description
1 polymer ?
#
loop_
_entity_poly.entity_id
_entity_poly.type
_entity_poly.pdbx_seq_one_letter_code
_entity_poly.pdbx_strand_id
1 'polypeptide(L)'
;MRRITIYNAASIESQTYNNTLVSTRTVLDDLVYTLSQESHSMKIRQQDPETKLWSLCEIRSFLSNGGARSSIWILWSEIDVSYEAPTT
;
A
#
# COMPACT_ATOMS: atom_id res chain seq x y z
N MET A 1 7.96 -1.87 -5.15
CA MET A 1 6.80 -2.21 -4.30
C MET A 1 7.28 -3.05 -3.13
N ARG A 2 6.88 -2.74 -1.89
CA ARG A 2 7.29 -3.51 -0.69
C ARG A 2 6.60 -4.88 -0.67
N ARG A 3 7.27 -5.89 -0.10
CA ARG A 3 6.72 -7.23 0.18
C ARG A 3 5.41 -7.14 0.98
N ILE A 4 4.36 -7.79 0.48
CA ILE A 4 3.08 -8.00 1.18
C ILE A 4 2.93 -9.51 1.41
N THR A 5 2.55 -9.90 2.62
CA THR A 5 2.27 -11.28 3.00
C THR A 5 0.85 -11.30 3.56
N ILE A 6 -0.03 -12.09 2.96
CA ILE A 6 -1.43 -12.22 3.34
C ILE A 6 -1.60 -13.61 3.93
N TYR A 7 -2.19 -13.67 5.13
CA TYR A 7 -2.49 -14.92 5.81
C TYR A 7 -3.93 -15.31 5.51
N ASN A 8 -4.12 -16.39 4.74
CA ASN A 8 -5.37 -17.13 4.69
C ASN A 8 -5.12 -18.52 5.31
N ALA A 9 -6.14 -19.11 5.95
CA ALA A 9 -6.05 -20.36 6.70
C ALA A 9 -5.58 -21.59 5.87
N ALA A 10 -5.36 -21.44 4.56
CA ALA A 10 -4.95 -22.50 3.66
C ALA A 10 -3.62 -22.27 2.89
N SER A 11 -3.13 -21.03 2.74
CA SER A 11 -1.88 -20.75 2.01
C SER A 11 -1.31 -19.37 2.34
N ILE A 12 0.03 -19.29 2.35
CA ILE A 12 0.77 -18.02 2.42
C ILE A 12 1.07 -17.60 0.99
N GLU A 13 0.46 -16.50 0.54
CA GLU A 13 0.80 -15.88 -0.73
C GLU A 13 1.79 -14.73 -0.52
N SER A 14 2.87 -14.75 -1.29
CA SER A 14 3.93 -13.73 -1.23
C SER A 14 4.33 -13.38 -2.65
N GLN A 15 4.11 -12.12 -3.04
CA GLN A 15 4.50 -11.58 -4.34
C GLN A 15 5.63 -10.56 -4.18
N THR A 16 6.66 -10.66 -5.02
CA THR A 16 7.85 -9.78 -4.99
C THR A 16 8.05 -9.12 -6.35
N TYR A 17 8.06 -7.78 -6.37
CA TYR A 17 8.27 -6.97 -7.57
C TYR A 17 9.60 -6.19 -7.47
N ASN A 18 10.71 -6.91 -7.55
CA ASN A 18 12.05 -6.33 -7.51
C ASN A 18 12.40 -5.75 -8.89
N ASN A 19 12.75 -4.47 -8.92
CA ASN A 19 13.16 -3.75 -10.12
C ASN A 19 12.15 -3.79 -11.28
N THR A 20 10.86 -4.03 -10.97
CA THR A 20 9.79 -4.04 -11.97
C THR A 20 9.28 -2.63 -12.21
N LEU A 21 9.34 -2.17 -13.45
CA LEU A 21 8.68 -0.94 -13.87
C LEU A 21 7.18 -1.21 -14.02
N VAL A 22 6.38 -0.53 -13.20
CA VAL A 22 4.91 -0.61 -13.26
C VAL A 22 4.42 0.62 -14.02
N SER A 23 3.99 0.44 -15.27
CA SER A 23 3.47 1.51 -16.14
C SER A 23 1.95 1.53 -16.26
N THR A 24 1.27 0.52 -15.73
CA THR A 24 -0.19 0.33 -15.81
C THR A 24 -0.75 -0.18 -14.48
N ARG A 25 -2.09 -0.33 -14.38
CA ARG A 25 -2.75 -0.88 -13.19
C ARG A 25 -2.22 -2.29 -12.88
N THR A 26 -1.72 -2.47 -11.65
CA THR A 26 -1.30 -3.78 -11.12
C THR A 26 -2.27 -4.18 -10.01
N VAL A 27 -2.91 -5.34 -10.13
CA VAL A 27 -3.74 -5.95 -9.08
C VAL A 27 -2.90 -6.97 -8.31
N LEU A 28 -2.82 -6.82 -6.99
CA LEU A 28 -1.94 -7.64 -6.13
C LEU A 28 -2.62 -8.87 -5.55
N ASP A 29 -3.94 -8.81 -5.34
CA ASP A 29 -4.75 -9.94 -4.87
C ASP A 29 -6.21 -9.67 -5.25
N ASP A 30 -6.71 -10.38 -6.26
CA ASP A 30 -8.09 -10.18 -6.74
C ASP A 30 -9.16 -10.75 -5.78
N LEU A 31 -8.79 -11.72 -4.94
CA LEU A 31 -9.70 -12.39 -4.02
C LEU A 31 -10.00 -11.52 -2.80
N VAL A 32 -8.97 -10.90 -2.21
CA VAL A 32 -9.12 -9.93 -1.12
C VAL A 32 -9.97 -8.74 -1.55
N TYR A 33 -9.85 -8.28 -2.79
CA TYR A 33 -10.62 -7.12 -3.26
C TYR A 33 -12.05 -7.45 -3.72
N THR A 34 -12.39 -8.73 -3.93
CA THR A 34 -13.69 -9.07 -4.53
C THR A 34 -14.61 -9.85 -3.58
N LEU A 35 -14.07 -10.70 -2.70
CA LEU A 35 -14.89 -11.62 -1.88
C LEU A 35 -14.61 -11.55 -0.38
N SER A 36 -13.58 -10.84 0.08
CA SER A 36 -13.31 -10.72 1.51
C SER A 36 -14.07 -9.53 2.10
N GLN A 37 -14.58 -9.67 3.34
CA GLN A 37 -15.16 -8.58 4.13
C GLN A 37 -14.07 -7.92 4.97
N GLU A 38 -12.96 -7.52 4.34
CA GLU A 38 -11.75 -7.14 5.04
C GLU A 38 -11.47 -5.64 4.94
N SER A 39 -10.73 -5.16 5.94
CA SER A 39 -10.16 -3.83 5.96
C SER A 39 -8.65 -3.91 5.73
N HIS A 40 -8.14 -3.12 4.80
CA HIS A 40 -6.72 -3.00 4.52
C HIS A 40 -6.22 -1.62 4.93
N SER A 41 -5.02 -1.56 5.51
CA SER A 41 -4.29 -0.31 5.71
C SER A 41 -2.90 -0.43 5.12
N MET A 42 -2.56 0.50 4.24
CA MET A 42 -1.24 0.63 3.64
C MET A 42 -0.66 2.00 3.97
N LYS A 43 0.64 2.02 4.27
CA LYS A 43 1.42 3.25 4.40
C LYS A 43 2.43 3.32 3.28
N ILE A 44 2.41 4.43 2.54
CA ILE A 44 3.35 4.72 1.47
C ILE A 44 4.21 5.91 1.90
N ARG A 45 5.52 5.68 1.98
CA ARG A 45 6.50 6.75 2.13
C ARG A 45 7.18 6.96 0.78
N GLN A 46 7.16 8.20 0.28
CA GLN A 46 7.77 8.58 -0.99
C GLN A 46 8.70 9.75 -0.77
N GLN A 47 9.82 9.74 -1.50
CA GLN A 47 10.74 10.86 -1.58
C GLN A 47 10.53 11.56 -2.91
N ASP A 48 10.41 12.88 -2.88
CA ASP A 48 10.43 13.70 -4.07
C ASP A 48 11.83 13.60 -4.73
N PRO A 49 11.92 13.26 -6.02
CA PRO A 49 13.20 13.08 -6.69
C PRO A 49 13.98 14.38 -6.91
N GLU A 50 13.32 15.55 -6.92
CA GLU A 50 13.90 16.88 -7.11
C GLU A 50 14.22 17.53 -5.76
N THR A 51 13.23 17.70 -4.88
CA THR A 51 13.38 18.40 -3.60
C THR A 51 13.99 17.52 -2.50
N LYS A 52 14.01 16.20 -2.70
CA LYS A 52 14.46 15.19 -1.71
C LYS A 52 13.64 15.14 -0.42
N LEU A 53 12.52 15.86 -0.36
CA LEU A 53 11.61 15.86 0.78
C LEU A 53 10.78 14.58 0.80
N TRP A 54 10.33 14.19 1.99
CA TRP A 54 9.57 12.97 2.23
C TRP A 54 8.12 13.28 2.55
N SER A 55 7.23 12.49 1.96
CA SER A 55 5.80 12.50 2.27
C SER A 55 5.34 11.11 2.69
N LEU A 56 4.47 11.05 3.70
CA LEU A 56 3.89 9.81 4.21
C LEU A 56 2.37 9.87 4.11
N CYS A 57 1.83 8.93 3.35
CA CYS A 57 0.41 8.76 3.14
C CYS A 57 -0.05 7.41 3.70
N GLU A 58 -1.16 7.42 4.45
CA GLU A 58 -1.86 6.22 4.85
C GLU A 58 -3.18 6.11 4.07
N ILE A 59 -3.36 4.97 3.41
CA ILE A 59 -4.56 4.64 2.68
C ILE A 59 -5.21 3.48 3.40
N ARG A 60 -6.48 3.64 3.76
CA ARG A 60 -7.31 2.60 4.33
C ARG A 60 -8.41 2.28 3.34
N SER A 61 -8.59 1.01 3.04
CA SER A 61 -9.69 0.54 2.21
C SER A 61 -10.50 -0.51 2.95
N PHE A 62 -11.79 -0.52 2.70
CA PHE A 62 -12.70 -1.57 3.12
C PHE A 62 -13.51 -1.99 1.92
N LEU A 63 -13.66 -3.30 1.75
CA LEU A 63 -14.53 -3.90 0.75
C LEU A 63 -15.39 -4.94 1.44
N SER A 64 -16.69 -4.94 1.15
CA SER A 64 -17.60 -6.00 1.58
C SER A 64 -17.65 -7.13 0.55
N ASN A 65 -18.26 -8.26 0.91
CA ASN A 65 -18.48 -9.38 0.02
C ASN A 65 -19.06 -8.96 -1.35
N GLY A 66 -18.42 -9.37 -2.43
CA GLY A 66 -18.81 -9.04 -3.81
C GLY A 66 -18.63 -7.56 -4.17
N GLY A 67 -17.91 -6.76 -3.36
CA GLY A 67 -17.75 -5.32 -3.57
C GLY A 67 -19.03 -4.50 -3.35
N ALA A 68 -20.06 -5.05 -2.69
CA ALA A 68 -21.36 -4.39 -2.51
C ALA A 68 -21.28 -3.04 -1.76
N ARG A 69 -20.26 -2.88 -0.92
CA ARG A 69 -19.88 -1.63 -0.26
C ARG A 69 -18.37 -1.53 -0.28
N SER A 70 -17.88 -0.37 -0.71
CA SER A 70 -16.46 -0.06 -0.73
C SER A 70 -16.25 1.33 -0.14
N SER A 71 -15.25 1.48 0.72
CA SER A 71 -14.82 2.78 1.22
C SER A 71 -13.30 2.89 1.17
N ILE A 72 -12.83 4.10 0.89
CA ILE A 72 -11.42 4.44 0.91
C ILE A 72 -11.27 5.73 1.71
N TRP A 73 -10.34 5.70 2.65
CA TRP A 73 -9.89 6.83 3.44
C TRP A 73 -8.42 7.07 3.12
N ILE A 74 -8.04 8.34 2.94
CA ILE A 74 -6.67 8.74 2.69
C ILE A 74 -6.29 9.81 3.72
N LEU A 75 -5.17 9.61 4.40
CA LEU A 75 -4.61 10.56 5.35
C LEU A 75 -3.15 10.83 5.01
N TRP A 76 -2.83 12.10 4.84
CA TRP A 76 -1.44 12.56 4.79
C TRP A 76 -0.98 12.87 6.21
N SER A 77 -0.10 12.03 6.75
CA SER A 77 0.51 12.27 8.06
C SER A 77 1.69 13.23 7.99
N GLU A 78 2.38 13.25 6.85
CA GLU A 78 3.55 14.09 6.59
C GLU A 78 3.51 14.56 5.14
N ILE A 79 3.83 15.83 4.91
CA ILE A 79 3.92 16.43 3.58
C ILE A 79 5.21 17.23 3.52
N ASP A 80 6.06 16.90 2.55
CA ASP A 80 7.28 17.64 2.20
C ASP A 80 8.21 17.88 3.40
N VAL A 81 8.44 16.84 4.20
CA VAL A 81 9.24 16.88 5.43
C VAL A 81 10.69 16.47 5.15
N SER A 82 11.65 17.19 5.71
CA SER A 82 13.05 16.80 5.75
C SER A 82 13.36 16.00 7.03
N TYR A 83 14.29 15.06 6.91
CA TYR A 83 14.80 14.29 8.05
C TYR A 83 16.30 14.45 8.13
N GLU A 84 16.83 14.60 9.35
CA GLU A 84 18.26 14.56 9.58
C GLU A 84 18.81 13.19 9.15
N ALA A 85 19.96 13.20 8.49
CA ALA A 85 20.64 11.97 8.13
C ALA A 85 21.08 11.25 9.42
N PRO A 86 21.02 9.91 9.48
CA PRO A 86 21.50 9.16 10.64
C PRO A 86 22.96 9.51 10.91
N THR A 87 23.27 9.90 12.14
CA THR A 87 24.66 10.06 12.60
C THR A 87 25.27 8.69 12.81
N THR A 88 26.46 8.47 12.24
CA THR A 88 27.28 7.26 12.43
C THR A 88 27.79 7.11 13.85
#